data_AF-A0A0H3N310-F1
#
_entry.id   AF-A0A0H3N310-F1
#
_cell.length_a   1.000
_cell.length_b   1.000
_cell.length_c   1.000
_cell.angle_alpha   90.00
_cell.angle_beta   90.00
_cell.angle_gamma   90.00
#
_symmetry.space_group_name_H-M   'P 1'
#
loop_
_entity.id
_entity.type
_entity.pdbx_description
1 polymer ?
#
loop_
_entity_poly.entity_id
_entity_poly.type
_entity_poly.pdbx_seq_one_letter_code
_entity_poly.pdbx_strand_id
1 'polypeptide(L)'
;MESKFFNWYTQSLGGTFGIISCICAYLNGYMFVYTNSASKYFESIGFLGIISSYTLLPLCMLTLIFGVIYSYTPETSDKSIFNIPFFTLNKRLILITVVFGFIGARVYFIIPAILITFNLYSNVLIAKLKYILCKNKENDTNLKESEV
;
A
#
# COMPACT_ATOMS: atom_id res chain seq x y z
N MET A 1 -20.70 -3.82 -4.36
CA MET A 1 -19.56 -4.07 -5.28
C MET A 1 -18.59 -2.89 -5.33
N GLU A 2 -19.06 -1.64 -5.25
CA GLU A 2 -18.23 -0.43 -5.41
C GLU A 2 -17.07 -0.29 -4.40
N SER A 3 -17.27 -0.64 -3.12
CA SER A 3 -16.23 -0.49 -2.10
C SER A 3 -15.02 -1.40 -2.30
N LYS A 4 -15.24 -2.63 -2.77
CA LYS A 4 -14.14 -3.56 -3.08
C LYS A 4 -13.35 -3.06 -4.28
N PHE A 5 -14.02 -2.74 -5.39
CA PHE A 5 -13.37 -2.21 -6.59
C PHE A 5 -12.55 -0.95 -6.28
N PHE A 6 -13.09 -0.01 -5.51
CA PHE A 6 -12.40 1.21 -5.11
C PHE A 6 -11.14 0.93 -4.27
N ASN A 7 -11.21 -0.01 -3.33
CA ASN A 7 -10.06 -0.38 -2.51
C ASN A 7 -8.93 -1.00 -3.35
N TRP A 8 -9.26 -1.86 -4.31
CA TRP A 8 -8.28 -2.52 -5.19
C TRP A 8 -7.70 -1.55 -6.22
N TYR A 9 -8.52 -0.64 -6.73
CA TYR A 9 -8.06 0.45 -7.59
C TYR A 9 -7.07 1.37 -6.86
N THR A 10 -7.35 1.68 -5.58
CA THR A 10 -6.45 2.47 -4.73
C THR A 10 -5.11 1.76 -4.50
N GLN A 11 -5.13 0.44 -4.34
CA GLN A 11 -3.90 -0.37 -4.26
C GLN A 11 -3.09 -0.29 -5.56
N SER A 12 -3.73 -0.40 -6.73
CA SER A 12 -3.06 -0.24 -8.04
C SER A 12 -2.43 1.13 -8.19
N LEU A 13 -3.16 2.18 -7.82
CA LEU A 13 -2.66 3.56 -7.76
C LEU A 13 -1.44 3.68 -6.83
N GLY A 14 -1.51 3.06 -5.66
CA GLY A 14 -0.39 2.99 -4.72
C GLY A 14 0.84 2.30 -5.31
N GLY A 15 0.64 1.22 -6.08
CA GLY A 15 1.72 0.57 -6.85
C GLY A 15 2.35 1.48 -7.89
N THR A 16 1.53 2.21 -8.66
CA THR A 16 2.01 3.19 -9.65
C THR A 16 2.81 4.33 -9.00
N PHE A 17 2.29 4.92 -7.92
CA PHE A 17 3.04 5.92 -7.16
C PHE A 17 4.30 5.33 -6.51
N GLY A 18 4.27 4.05 -6.13
CA GLY A 18 5.45 3.32 -5.65
C GLY A 18 6.56 3.26 -6.71
N ILE A 19 6.22 2.99 -7.97
CA ILE A 19 7.17 3.02 -9.09
C ILE A 19 7.73 4.43 -9.28
N ILE A 20 6.89 5.47 -9.26
CA ILE A 20 7.34 6.87 -9.36
C ILE A 20 8.26 7.21 -8.19
N SER A 21 7.93 6.80 -6.97
CA SER A 21 8.76 7.00 -5.79
C SER A 21 10.12 6.30 -5.91
N CYS A 22 10.18 5.13 -6.55
CA CYS A 22 11.46 4.45 -6.81
C CYS A 22 12.32 5.27 -7.78
N ILE A 23 11.71 5.86 -8.83
CA ILE A 23 12.41 6.74 -9.77
C ILE A 23 12.93 7.99 -9.05
N CYS A 24 12.11 8.62 -8.20
CA CYS A 24 12.53 9.77 -7.40
C CYS A 24 13.67 9.41 -6.42
N ALA A 25 13.59 8.25 -5.76
CA ALA A 25 14.63 7.78 -4.87
C ALA A 25 15.94 7.49 -5.62
N TYR A 26 15.85 6.94 -6.84
CA TYR A 26 16.99 6.75 -7.72
C TYR A 26 17.68 8.08 -8.10
N LEU A 27 16.90 9.08 -8.54
CA LEU A 27 17.44 10.38 -8.93
C LEU A 27 18.12 11.12 -7.77
N ASN A 28 17.66 10.91 -6.54
CA ASN A 28 18.24 11.50 -5.33
C ASN A 28 19.40 10.65 -4.75
N GLY A 29 19.81 9.57 -5.40
CA GLY A 29 20.93 8.73 -4.98
C GLY A 29 20.63 7.78 -3.80
N TYR A 30 19.35 7.58 -3.46
CA TYR A 30 18.94 6.64 -2.41
C TYR A 30 18.76 5.20 -2.92
N MET A 31 18.65 5.00 -4.22
CA MET A 31 18.56 3.69 -4.88
C MET A 31 19.41 3.66 -6.15
N PHE A 32 19.77 2.47 -6.62
CA PHE A 32 20.45 2.26 -7.91
C PHE A 32 19.75 1.17 -8.73
N VAL A 33 19.78 1.33 -10.05
CA VAL A 33 19.16 0.39 -10.99
C VAL A 33 20.28 -0.38 -11.69
N TYR A 34 20.42 -1.68 -11.43
CA TYR A 34 21.20 -2.68 -12.20
C TYR A 34 22.41 -2.17 -13.02
N THR A 35 23.26 -1.32 -12.46
CA THR A 35 24.51 -0.91 -13.10
C THR A 35 25.71 -1.48 -12.36
N ASN A 36 26.82 -1.67 -13.09
CA ASN A 36 28.09 -2.18 -12.58
C ASN A 36 28.79 -1.21 -11.57
N SER A 37 28.09 -0.19 -11.07
CA SER A 37 28.61 0.83 -10.17
C SER A 37 28.25 0.59 -8.70
N ALA A 38 27.72 -0.59 -8.35
CA ALA A 38 27.34 -0.93 -6.97
C ALA A 38 28.49 -0.76 -5.96
N SER A 39 29.75 -0.92 -6.39
CA SER A 39 30.94 -0.69 -5.55
C SER A 39 31.16 0.78 -5.19
N LYS A 40 30.75 1.73 -6.04
CA LYS A 40 30.95 3.17 -5.82
C LYS A 40 29.98 3.79 -4.81
N TYR A 41 28.82 3.19 -4.61
CA TYR A 41 27.75 3.73 -3.76
C TYR A 41 27.53 2.91 -2.48
N PHE A 42 28.34 1.85 -2.27
CA PHE A 42 28.23 0.94 -1.13
C PHE A 42 28.40 1.66 0.21
N GLU A 43 29.32 2.63 0.29
CA GLU A 43 29.58 3.41 1.50
C GLU A 43 28.45 4.39 1.85
N SER A 44 27.70 4.89 0.86
CA SER A 44 26.65 5.91 1.07
C SER A 44 25.28 5.31 1.39
N ILE A 45 24.93 4.19 0.75
CA ILE A 45 23.59 3.60 0.81
C ILE A 45 23.52 2.46 1.86
N GLY A 46 24.62 1.75 2.07
CA GLY A 46 24.68 0.57 2.94
C GLY A 46 23.98 -0.67 2.36
N PHE A 47 24.26 -1.83 2.95
CA PHE A 47 23.80 -3.14 2.47
C PHE A 47 22.27 -3.26 2.34
N LEU A 48 21.51 -2.64 3.26
CA LEU A 48 20.05 -2.70 3.25
C LEU A 48 19.42 -1.91 2.10
N GLY A 49 20.00 -0.75 1.76
CA GLY A 49 19.54 0.05 0.63
C GLY A 49 19.87 -0.60 -0.72
N ILE A 50 20.93 -1.42 -0.77
CA ILE A 50 21.25 -2.26 -1.93
C ILE A 50 20.16 -3.30 -2.17
N ILE A 51 19.82 -4.07 -1.14
CA ILE A 51 18.76 -5.09 -1.24
C ILE A 51 17.44 -4.42 -1.62
N SER A 52 17.09 -3.30 -0.99
CA SER A 52 15.87 -2.57 -1.34
C SER A 52 15.88 -2.05 -2.79
N SER A 53 17.03 -1.59 -3.29
CA SER A 53 17.17 -1.15 -4.69
C SER A 53 16.77 -2.21 -5.71
N TYR A 54 17.18 -3.46 -5.47
CA TYR A 54 16.83 -4.59 -6.34
C TYR A 54 15.43 -5.14 -6.11
N THR A 55 14.88 -4.99 -4.90
CA THR A 55 13.64 -5.66 -4.47
C THR A 55 12.42 -4.75 -4.65
N LEU A 56 12.56 -3.45 -4.40
CA LEU A 56 11.42 -2.55 -4.27
C LEU A 56 10.66 -2.31 -5.57
N LEU A 57 11.37 -2.11 -6.69
CA LEU A 57 10.72 -1.88 -7.98
C LEU A 57 9.93 -3.11 -8.47
N PRO A 58 10.47 -4.35 -8.43
CA PRO A 58 9.68 -5.56 -8.67
C PRO A 58 8.48 -5.70 -7.74
N LEU A 59 8.62 -5.37 -6.46
CA LEU A 59 7.53 -5.44 -5.49
C LEU A 59 6.41 -4.43 -5.79
N CYS A 60 6.75 -3.20 -6.18
CA CYS A 60 5.76 -2.20 -6.59
C CYS A 60 5.02 -2.64 -7.86
N MET A 61 5.73 -3.22 -8.83
CA MET A 61 5.14 -3.81 -10.04
C MET A 61 4.20 -4.98 -9.72
N LEU A 62 4.61 -5.90 -8.85
CA LEU A 62 3.75 -6.99 -8.39
C LEU A 62 2.50 -6.45 -7.68
N THR A 63 2.66 -5.44 -6.82
CA THR A 63 1.54 -4.83 -6.09
C THR A 63 0.52 -4.20 -7.04
N LEU A 64 1.00 -3.58 -8.13
CA LEU A 64 0.17 -3.05 -9.21
C LEU A 64 -0.57 -4.17 -9.94
N ILE A 65 0.15 -5.21 -10.40
CA ILE A 65 -0.45 -6.33 -11.13
C ILE A 65 -1.53 -7.01 -10.29
N PHE A 66 -1.25 -7.26 -9.00
CA PHE A 66 -2.24 -7.82 -8.07
C PHE A 66 -3.46 -6.92 -7.95
N GLY A 67 -3.27 -5.61 -7.76
CA GLY A 67 -4.38 -4.66 -7.68
C GLY A 67 -5.24 -4.65 -8.95
N VAL A 68 -4.63 -4.73 -10.14
CA VAL A 68 -5.34 -4.77 -11.42
C VAL A 68 -6.12 -6.08 -11.58
N ILE A 69 -5.48 -7.24 -11.35
CA ILE A 69 -6.15 -8.55 -11.42
C ILE A 69 -7.38 -8.58 -10.51
N TYR A 70 -7.24 -8.08 -9.28
CA TYR A 70 -8.34 -7.99 -8.33
C TYR A 70 -9.47 -7.05 -8.76
N SER A 71 -9.12 -5.95 -9.44
CA SER A 71 -10.10 -4.97 -9.92
C SER A 71 -10.95 -5.52 -11.06
N TYR A 72 -10.36 -6.33 -11.94
CA TYR A 72 -11.05 -6.89 -13.11
C TYR A 72 -11.70 -8.26 -12.87
N THR A 73 -11.24 -9.05 -11.90
CA THR A 73 -11.78 -10.39 -11.64
C THR A 73 -12.17 -10.57 -10.17
N PRO A 74 -13.26 -9.94 -9.70
CA PRO A 74 -13.68 -10.03 -8.30
C PRO A 74 -13.96 -11.47 -7.83
N GLU A 75 -14.32 -12.40 -8.74
CA GLU A 75 -14.50 -13.83 -8.43
C GLU A 75 -13.19 -14.58 -8.14
N THR A 76 -12.02 -14.02 -8.51
CA THR A 76 -10.72 -14.62 -8.13
C THR A 76 -10.35 -14.38 -6.67
N SER A 77 -11.10 -13.54 -5.94
CA SER A 77 -10.89 -13.30 -4.50
C SER A 77 -10.93 -14.59 -3.68
N ASP A 78 -11.80 -15.52 -4.08
CA ASP A 78 -12.05 -16.79 -3.38
C ASP A 78 -11.29 -17.96 -4.00
N LYS A 79 -10.56 -17.75 -5.10
CA LYS A 79 -9.71 -18.78 -5.70
C LYS A 79 -8.38 -18.85 -4.95
N SER A 80 -8.02 -20.05 -4.48
CA SER A 80 -6.72 -20.33 -3.89
C SER A 80 -5.67 -20.54 -4.99
N ILE A 81 -4.54 -19.85 -4.90
CA ILE A 81 -3.34 -20.14 -5.70
C ILE A 81 -2.36 -20.85 -4.76
N PHE A 82 -1.83 -22.01 -5.16
CA PHE A 82 -0.97 -22.84 -4.30
C PHE A 82 -1.57 -23.17 -2.92
N ASN A 83 -2.88 -23.44 -2.86
CA ASN A 83 -3.61 -23.77 -1.61
C ASN A 83 -3.60 -22.63 -0.55
N ILE A 84 -3.20 -21.41 -0.93
CA ILE A 84 -3.24 -20.22 -0.07
C ILE A 84 -4.30 -19.27 -0.64
N PRO A 85 -5.20 -18.72 0.19
CA PRO A 85 -6.17 -17.74 -0.28
C PRO A 85 -5.45 -16.51 -0.82
N PHE A 86 -5.85 -16.08 -2.02
CA PHE A 86 -5.22 -14.97 -2.74
C PHE A 86 -5.18 -13.67 -1.91
N PHE A 87 -6.20 -13.47 -1.05
CA PHE A 87 -6.27 -12.35 -0.11
C PHE A 87 -5.11 -12.32 0.89
N THR A 88 -4.69 -13.50 1.38
CA THR A 88 -3.57 -13.62 2.32
C THR A 88 -2.24 -13.36 1.63
N LEU A 89 -2.09 -13.81 0.38
CA LEU A 89 -0.89 -13.50 -0.42
C LEU A 89 -0.77 -12.00 -0.66
N ASN A 90 -1.86 -11.34 -1.06
CA ASN A 90 -1.87 -9.90 -1.27
C ASN A 90 -1.54 -9.13 0.01
N LYS A 91 -2.08 -9.53 1.17
CA LYS A 91 -1.74 -8.92 2.47
C LYS A 91 -0.25 -9.03 2.80
N ARG A 92 0.37 -10.19 2.55
CA ARG A 92 1.81 -10.38 2.75
C ARG A 92 2.61 -9.51 1.79
N LEU A 93 2.22 -9.47 0.52
CA LEU A 93 2.84 -8.63 -0.50
C LEU A 93 2.82 -7.15 -0.08
N ILE A 94 1.66 -6.63 0.33
CA ILE A 94 1.51 -5.25 0.83
C ILE A 94 2.50 -4.96 1.97
N LEU A 95 2.54 -5.83 2.98
CA LEU A 95 3.42 -5.63 4.15
C LEU A 95 4.90 -5.60 3.74
N ILE A 96 5.32 -6.54 2.89
CA ILE A 96 6.70 -6.61 2.42
C ILE A 96 7.04 -5.37 1.59
N THR A 97 6.16 -4.97 0.66
CA THR A 97 6.35 -3.77 -0.18
C THR A 97 6.49 -2.50 0.66
N VAL A 98 5.68 -2.33 1.70
CA VAL A 98 5.76 -1.16 2.59
C VAL A 98 7.08 -1.14 3.38
N VAL A 99 7.51 -2.28 3.92
CA VAL A 99 8.77 -2.39 4.67
C VAL A 99 9.96 -2.06 3.77
N PHE A 100 10.07 -2.70 2.61
CA PHE A 100 11.16 -2.42 1.66
C PHE A 100 11.09 -1.00 1.11
N GLY A 101 9.88 -0.45 0.97
CA GLY A 101 9.64 0.92 0.52
C GLY A 101 10.26 1.96 1.45
N PHE A 102 10.06 1.82 2.75
CA PHE A 102 10.69 2.71 3.73
C PHE A 102 12.21 2.49 3.84
N ILE A 103 12.70 1.26 3.65
CA ILE A 103 14.15 0.98 3.64
C ILE A 103 14.83 1.64 2.44
N GLY A 104 14.22 1.62 1.25
CA GLY A 104 14.81 2.14 0.02
C GLY A 104 14.46 3.59 -0.25
N ALA A 105 13.18 3.86 -0.53
CA ALA A 105 12.69 5.16 -0.94
C ALA A 105 12.35 6.10 0.24
N ARG A 106 12.49 5.65 1.49
CA ARG A 106 12.36 6.48 2.71
C ARG A 106 11.07 7.31 2.70
N VAL A 107 11.20 8.64 2.80
CA VAL A 107 10.09 9.59 2.85
C VAL A 107 9.29 9.67 1.55
N TYR A 108 9.90 9.37 0.40
CA TYR A 108 9.20 9.36 -0.89
C TYR A 108 8.13 8.26 -0.93
N PHE A 109 8.28 7.22 -0.11
CA PHE A 109 7.37 6.08 -0.05
C PHE A 109 6.14 6.30 0.86
N ILE A 110 6.01 7.45 1.52
CA ILE A 110 4.86 7.73 2.42
C ILE A 110 3.54 7.67 1.66
N ILE A 111 3.42 8.40 0.54
CA ILE A 111 2.20 8.46 -0.27
C ILE A 111 1.86 7.06 -0.84
N PRO A 112 2.80 6.34 -1.50
CA PRO A 112 2.59 4.95 -1.91
C PRO A 112 2.14 4.04 -0.77
N ALA A 113 2.78 4.12 0.40
CA ALA A 113 2.46 3.25 1.53
C ALA A 113 1.02 3.45 2.02
N ILE A 114 0.54 4.68 2.10
CA ILE A 114 -0.84 4.99 2.51
C ILE A 114 -1.82 4.35 1.52
N LEU A 115 -1.60 4.54 0.23
CA LEU A 115 -2.49 4.03 -0.83
C LEU A 115 -2.48 2.50 -0.92
N ILE A 116 -1.31 1.87 -0.85
CA ILE A 116 -1.18 0.40 -0.89
C ILE A 116 -1.86 -0.24 0.33
N THR A 117 -1.72 0.37 1.50
CA THR A 117 -2.25 -0.17 2.76
C THR A 117 -3.73 0.14 2.96
N PHE A 118 -4.29 1.06 2.18
CA PHE A 118 -5.69 1.50 2.30
C PHE A 118 -6.67 0.33 2.30
N ASN A 119 -6.48 -0.65 1.43
CA ASN A 119 -7.34 -1.82 1.34
C ASN A 119 -7.37 -2.67 2.62
N LEU A 120 -6.27 -2.70 3.40
CA LEU A 120 -6.23 -3.44 4.66
C LEU A 120 -6.96 -2.72 5.80
N TYR A 121 -6.93 -1.39 5.82
CA TYR A 121 -7.46 -0.58 6.91
C TYR A 121 -8.83 0.06 6.62
N SER A 122 -9.30 0.04 5.37
CA SER A 122 -10.57 0.67 4.95
C SER A 122 -11.74 0.20 5.81
N ASN A 123 -11.88 -1.10 6.08
CA ASN A 123 -12.95 -1.65 6.91
C ASN A 123 -12.89 -1.14 8.36
N VAL A 124 -11.69 -1.02 8.92
CA VAL A 124 -11.48 -0.52 10.30
C VAL A 124 -11.78 0.97 10.37
N LEU A 125 -11.36 1.74 9.36
CA LEU A 125 -11.63 3.16 9.24
C LEU A 125 -13.13 3.44 9.10
N ILE A 126 -13.83 2.71 8.23
CA ILE A 126 -15.27 2.83 8.03
C ILE A 126 -16.03 2.49 9.32
N ALA A 127 -15.62 1.43 10.03
CA ALA A 127 -16.23 1.06 11.31
C ALA A 127 -16.06 2.17 12.37
N LYS A 128 -14.86 2.74 12.50
CA LYS A 128 -14.61 3.87 13.41
C LYS A 128 -15.40 5.13 13.03
N LEU A 129 -15.44 5.47 11.74
CA LEU A 129 -16.22 6.60 11.24
C LEU A 129 -17.71 6.44 11.52
N LYS A 130 -18.25 5.24 11.26
CA LYS A 130 -19.67 4.94 11.53
C LYS A 130 -19.99 5.03 13.01
N TYR A 131 -19.09 4.57 13.88
CA TYR A 131 -19.23 4.70 15.33
C TYR A 131 -19.26 6.17 15.77
N ILE A 132 -18.32 6.99 15.29
CA ILE A 132 -18.27 8.44 15.63
C ILE A 132 -19.52 9.16 15.15
N LEU A 133 -19.98 8.88 13.92
CA LEU A 133 -21.20 9.47 13.37
C LEU A 133 -22.44 9.06 14.17
N CYS A 134 -22.54 7.78 14.58
CA CYS A 134 -23.66 7.32 15.41
C CYS A 134 -23.68 8.01 16.77
N LYS A 135 -22.50 8.13 17.42
CA LYS A 135 -22.36 8.80 18.70
C LYS A 135 -22.70 10.30 18.62
N ASN A 136 -22.27 10.99 17.57
CA ASN A 136 -22.64 12.40 17.37
C ASN A 136 -24.15 12.57 17.16
N LYS A 137 -24.76 11.65 16.40
CA LYS A 137 -26.20 11.68 16.14
C LYS A 137 -27.02 11.46 17.42
N GLU A 138 -26.56 10.57 18.30
CA GLU A 138 -27.17 10.31 19.62
C GLU A 138 -27.04 11.53 20.54
N ASN A 139 -25.87 12.20 20.56
CA ASN A 139 -25.67 13.44 21.31
C ASN A 139 -26.58 14.57 20.82
N ASP A 140 -26.79 14.73 19.50
CA ASP A 140 -27.69 15.74 18.93
C ASP A 140 -29.17 15.48 19.31
N THR A 141 -29.61 14.23 19.40
CA THR A 141 -30.97 13.89 19.87
C THR A 141 -31.17 14.15 21.36
N ASN A 142 -30.20 13.82 22.20
CA ASN A 142 -30.29 14.07 23.64
C ASN A 142 -30.30 15.58 23.96
N LEU A 143 -29.59 16.40 23.19
CA LEU A 143 -29.64 17.86 23.33
C LEU A 143 -31.03 18.42 23.02
N LYS A 144 -31.69 17.90 21.97
CA LYS A 144 -33.05 18.33 21.58
C LYS A 144 -34.14 17.90 22.56
N GLU A 145 -33.99 16.76 23.23
CA GLU A 145 -34.94 16.35 24.29
C GLU A 145 -34.76 17.14 25.59
N SER A 146 -33.59 17.75 25.83
CA SER A 146 -33.35 18.57 27.01
C SER A 146 -33.84 20.03 26.91
N GLU A 147 -34.24 20.47 25.71
CA GLU A 147 -34.76 21.83 25.44
C GLU A 147 -36.30 21.90 25.39
N VAL A 148 -37.00 20.77 25.59
CA VAL A 148 -38.47 20.66 25.65
C VAL A 148 -38.93 20.48 27.10
#